data_AF-A0A8C3S1P1-F1
#
_entry.id   AF-A0A8C3S1P1-F1
#
_cell.length_a   1.000
_cell.length_b   1.000
_cell.length_c   1.000
_cell.angle_alpha   90.00
_cell.angle_beta   90.00
_cell.angle_gamma   90.00
#
_symmetry.space_group_name_H-M   'P 1'
#
loop_
_entity.id
_entity.type
_entity.pdbx_description
1 polymer ?
#
loop_
_entity_poly.entity_id
_entity_poly.type
_entity_poly.pdbx_seq_one_letter_code
_entity_poly.pdbx_strand_id
1 'polypeptide(L)'
;ALLVKPVVRDGVYFMYEALHGSPKKILIEGANAALLDIDFGTYPFVTSSNCTVGGVCTGLGVPPQNIGEVYGVVKAYTTRVGIGAFPTEQINEIGDLLQSRGHEWGVTTGRKRRCGWLDLVILRHAHMINGFTALALTKLDILDVLDEIKISVAYKKKKCEVLEPPGHREILRLACCLSLSPNESFIIYSEWNSFNNNDSSSPVVRALT
;
A
#
# COMPACT_ATOMS: atom_id res chain seq x y z
N ALA A 1 18.36 -24.27 -19.76
CA ALA A 1 19.09 -23.05 -20.17
C ALA A 1 18.62 -22.44 -21.49
N LEU A 2 18.35 -23.25 -22.55
CA LEU A 2 18.02 -22.73 -23.89
C LEU A 2 16.70 -21.95 -24.00
N LEU A 3 15.69 -22.21 -23.16
CA LEU A 3 14.38 -21.56 -23.26
C LEU A 3 14.37 -20.08 -22.83
N VAL A 4 15.24 -19.68 -21.91
CA VAL A 4 15.27 -18.29 -21.39
C VAL A 4 16.20 -17.42 -22.22
N LYS A 5 17.20 -18.00 -22.89
CA LYS A 5 18.21 -17.29 -23.68
C LYS A 5 17.62 -16.26 -24.68
N PRO A 6 16.52 -16.53 -25.40
CA PRO A 6 15.94 -15.56 -26.34
C PRO A 6 15.31 -14.32 -25.69
N VAL A 7 14.98 -14.37 -24.40
CA VAL A 7 14.32 -13.26 -23.69
C VAL A 7 15.27 -12.48 -22.77
N VAL A 8 16.52 -12.94 -22.61
CA VAL A 8 17.55 -12.23 -21.86
C VAL A 8 18.07 -11.06 -22.67
N ARG A 9 18.15 -9.89 -22.04
CA ARG A 9 18.75 -8.66 -22.58
C ARG A 9 19.36 -7.84 -21.47
N ASP A 10 20.19 -6.86 -21.83
CA ASP A 10 20.62 -5.84 -20.87
C ASP A 10 19.41 -4.99 -20.46
N GLY A 11 19.02 -5.09 -19.19
CA GLY A 11 17.84 -4.41 -18.65
C GLY A 11 18.01 -2.89 -18.58
N VAL A 12 19.21 -2.41 -18.26
CA VAL A 12 19.49 -0.98 -18.10
C VAL A 12 19.47 -0.28 -19.46
N TYR A 13 20.14 -0.86 -20.45
CA TYR A 13 20.13 -0.33 -21.82
C TYR A 13 18.72 -0.38 -22.41
N PHE A 14 18.00 -1.49 -22.20
CA PHE A 14 16.61 -1.60 -22.65
C PHE A 14 15.71 -0.50 -22.07
N MET A 15 15.83 -0.23 -20.76
CA MET A 15 15.09 0.85 -20.11
C MET A 15 15.52 2.23 -20.61
N TYR A 16 16.82 2.45 -20.79
CA TYR A 16 17.35 3.70 -21.33
C TYR A 16 16.79 4.00 -22.73
N GLU A 17 16.79 3.02 -23.65
CA GLU A 17 16.19 3.15 -24.98
C GLU A 17 14.68 3.38 -24.91
N ALA A 18 13.99 2.71 -23.98
CA ALA A 18 12.55 2.89 -23.81
C ALA A 18 12.19 4.30 -23.31
N LEU A 19 13.07 4.93 -22.52
CA LEU A 19 12.88 6.27 -21.97
C LEU A 19 13.26 7.40 -22.95
N HIS A 20 14.29 7.19 -23.79
CA HIS A 20 14.86 8.24 -24.67
C HIS A 20 14.49 8.07 -26.15
N GLY A 21 13.91 6.94 -26.53
CA GLY A 21 13.43 6.69 -27.89
C GLY A 21 12.10 7.37 -28.18
N SER A 22 11.26 6.70 -28.97
CA SER A 22 9.89 7.18 -29.18
C SER A 22 9.11 7.21 -27.85
N PRO A 23 8.18 8.17 -27.67
CA PRO A 23 7.38 8.26 -26.45
C PRO A 23 6.67 6.95 -26.14
N LYS A 24 6.96 6.37 -24.98
CA LYS A 24 6.35 5.14 -24.46
C LYS A 24 5.72 5.42 -23.11
N LYS A 25 4.65 4.68 -22.80
CA LYS A 25 4.07 4.62 -21.46
C LYS A 25 4.55 3.36 -20.78
N ILE A 26 5.27 3.51 -19.66
CA ILE A 26 5.82 2.40 -18.89
C ILE A 26 5.07 2.33 -17.57
N LEU A 27 4.51 1.17 -17.25
CA LEU A 27 3.91 0.88 -15.96
C LEU A 27 4.80 -0.11 -15.21
N ILE A 28 5.11 0.20 -13.96
CA ILE A 28 5.90 -0.65 -13.07
C ILE A 28 4.97 -1.19 -12.00
N GLU A 29 4.96 -2.51 -11.89
CA GLU A 29 4.31 -3.23 -10.81
C GLU A 29 5.26 -3.37 -9.63
N GLY A 30 4.92 -2.75 -8.50
CA GLY A 30 5.61 -2.96 -7.23
C GLY A 30 5.32 -4.36 -6.67
N ALA A 31 6.31 -4.93 -6.00
CA ALA A 31 6.15 -6.17 -5.27
C ALA A 31 5.93 -5.89 -3.79
N ASN A 32 5.00 -6.63 -3.18
CA ASN A 32 4.60 -6.50 -1.77
C ASN A 32 4.09 -5.06 -1.47
N ALA A 33 4.16 -4.63 -0.20
CA ALA A 33 3.65 -3.33 0.26
C ALA A 33 4.72 -2.60 1.07
N ALA A 34 4.60 -1.27 1.20
CA ALA A 34 5.57 -0.42 1.89
C ALA A 34 5.95 -0.91 3.30
N LEU A 35 5.01 -1.45 4.08
CA LEU A 35 5.30 -1.97 5.44
C LEU A 35 6.06 -3.31 5.48
N LEU A 36 6.31 -3.91 4.33
CA LEU A 36 7.18 -5.07 4.16
C LEU A 36 8.55 -4.70 3.59
N ASP A 37 8.81 -3.42 3.33
CA ASP A 37 10.11 -2.94 2.86
C ASP A 37 11.22 -3.26 3.89
N ILE A 38 12.42 -3.57 3.40
CA ILE A 38 13.55 -3.93 4.27
C ILE A 38 14.00 -2.78 5.18
N ASP A 39 13.93 -1.54 4.71
CA ASP A 39 14.41 -0.35 5.43
C ASP A 39 13.28 0.35 6.17
N PHE A 40 12.09 0.41 5.55
CA PHE A 40 10.96 1.23 6.04
C PHE A 40 9.79 0.40 6.56
N GLY A 41 9.89 -0.92 6.54
CA GLY A 41 8.80 -1.80 6.91
C GLY A 41 8.64 -2.00 8.42
N THR A 42 8.14 -3.17 8.81
CA THR A 42 8.01 -3.58 10.22
C THR A 42 9.02 -4.66 10.62
N TYR A 43 10.30 -4.41 10.32
CA TYR A 43 11.48 -5.18 10.69
C TYR A 43 11.40 -5.70 12.14
N PRO A 44 11.74 -6.99 12.37
CA PRO A 44 12.31 -7.93 11.40
C PRO A 44 11.28 -8.64 10.49
N PHE A 45 10.00 -8.28 10.56
CA PHE A 45 8.92 -8.97 9.85
C PHE A 45 8.64 -8.34 8.48
N VAL A 46 9.68 -8.34 7.63
CA VAL A 46 9.73 -7.68 6.31
C VAL A 46 10.27 -8.64 5.25
N THR A 47 10.19 -8.24 3.98
CA THR A 47 10.96 -8.89 2.92
C THR A 47 12.38 -8.34 2.87
N SER A 48 13.28 -9.02 2.15
CA SER A 48 14.68 -8.63 1.96
C SER A 48 14.89 -7.69 0.78
N SER A 49 13.86 -6.94 0.38
CA SER A 49 13.87 -6.07 -0.80
C SER A 49 13.21 -4.73 -0.50
N ASN A 50 13.52 -3.72 -1.30
CA ASN A 50 12.80 -2.46 -1.26
C ASN A 50 11.48 -2.59 -2.04
N CYS A 51 10.38 -2.35 -1.35
CA CYS A 51 9.01 -2.38 -1.87
C CYS A 51 8.45 -0.97 -2.11
N THR A 52 9.27 0.05 -1.83
CA THR A 52 8.96 1.46 -1.99
C THR A 52 9.42 1.99 -3.35
N VAL A 53 9.02 3.21 -3.71
CA VAL A 53 9.34 3.85 -5.00
C VAL A 53 10.84 3.90 -5.28
N GLY A 54 11.70 3.95 -4.25
CA GLY A 54 13.15 3.88 -4.42
C GLY A 54 13.62 2.58 -5.09
N GLY A 55 12.90 1.48 -4.88
CA GLY A 55 13.14 0.18 -5.52
C GLY A 55 12.96 0.21 -7.04
N VAL A 56 12.20 1.17 -7.58
CA VAL A 56 12.10 1.39 -9.04
C VAL A 56 13.46 1.81 -9.60
N CYS A 57 14.10 2.79 -8.96
CA CYS A 57 15.38 3.32 -9.42
C CYS A 57 16.45 2.23 -9.39
N THR A 58 16.58 1.54 -8.24
CA THR A 58 17.63 0.55 -8.02
C THR A 58 17.36 -0.75 -8.77
N GLY A 59 16.09 -1.14 -8.94
CA GLY A 59 15.69 -2.37 -9.63
C GLY A 59 15.71 -2.29 -11.16
N LEU A 60 15.49 -1.11 -11.75
CA LEU A 60 15.43 -0.92 -13.20
C LEU A 60 16.59 -0.10 -13.78
N GLY A 61 17.44 0.50 -12.94
CA GLY A 61 18.51 1.39 -13.40
C GLY A 61 17.98 2.70 -13.99
N VAL A 62 16.82 3.16 -13.51
CA VAL A 62 16.16 4.38 -13.98
C VAL A 62 16.45 5.52 -13.00
N PRO A 63 16.83 6.72 -13.46
CA PRO A 63 17.11 7.82 -12.55
C PRO A 63 15.77 8.44 -12.06
N PRO A 64 15.74 9.00 -10.84
CA PRO A 64 14.50 9.38 -10.17
C PRO A 64 13.66 10.42 -10.94
N GLN A 65 14.29 11.30 -11.71
CA GLN A 65 13.59 12.30 -12.54
C GLN A 65 12.72 11.70 -13.67
N ASN A 66 12.91 10.42 -13.99
CA ASN A 66 12.07 9.72 -14.97
C ASN A 66 10.84 9.06 -14.35
N ILE A 67 10.72 9.05 -13.02
CA ILE A 67 9.53 8.58 -12.31
C ILE A 67 8.48 9.69 -12.32
N GLY A 68 7.29 9.35 -12.80
CA GLY A 68 6.15 10.24 -12.90
C GLY A 68 5.13 10.00 -11.80
N GLU A 69 3.99 9.43 -12.18
CA GLU A 69 2.89 9.17 -11.27
C GLU A 69 3.16 7.93 -10.42
N VAL A 70 2.91 8.03 -9.12
CA VAL A 70 3.08 6.94 -8.15
C VAL A 70 1.74 6.71 -7.48
N TYR A 71 1.13 5.57 -7.75
CA TYR A 71 -0.18 5.21 -7.23
C TYR A 71 -0.04 4.30 -6.01
N GLY A 72 -0.59 4.73 -4.87
CA GLY A 72 -0.67 3.90 -3.67
C GLY A 72 -1.90 3.00 -3.72
N VAL A 73 -1.73 1.68 -3.71
CA VAL A 73 -2.84 0.72 -3.67
C VAL A 73 -3.20 0.42 -2.22
N VAL A 74 -4.39 0.85 -1.81
CA VAL A 74 -4.83 0.79 -0.42
C VAL A 74 -6.08 -0.07 -0.33
N LYS A 75 -6.13 -1.00 0.61
CA LYS A 75 -7.38 -1.70 0.95
C LYS A 75 -8.22 -0.84 1.90
N ALA A 76 -9.53 -0.93 1.80
CA ALA A 76 -10.46 -0.24 2.70
C ALA A 76 -10.34 -0.69 4.18
N TYR A 77 -9.63 -1.79 4.44
CA TYR A 77 -9.28 -2.31 5.75
C TYR A 77 -7.89 -2.93 5.70
N THR A 78 -7.23 -3.09 6.84
CA THR A 78 -5.83 -3.56 6.89
C THR A 78 -5.78 -5.09 7.02
N THR A 79 -4.81 -5.71 6.36
CA THR A 79 -4.56 -7.15 6.49
C THR A 79 -3.08 -7.44 6.67
N ARG A 80 -2.73 -8.43 7.51
CA ARG A 80 -1.35 -8.85 7.73
C ARG A 80 -1.23 -10.37 7.71
N VAL A 81 -0.18 -10.87 7.05
CA VAL A 81 0.21 -12.28 7.11
C VAL A 81 1.31 -12.45 8.16
N GLY A 82 1.21 -13.52 8.95
CA GLY A 82 2.26 -13.89 9.89
C GLY A 82 2.32 -13.02 11.14
N ILE A 83 3.48 -13.07 11.79
CA ILE A 83 3.76 -12.41 13.06
C ILE A 83 4.15 -10.94 12.87
N GLY A 84 4.14 -10.19 13.97
CA GLY A 84 4.49 -8.77 14.01
C GLY A 84 3.33 -7.89 14.48
N ALA A 85 3.66 -6.65 14.82
CA ALA A 85 2.71 -5.72 15.40
C ALA A 85 1.61 -5.36 14.40
N PHE A 86 0.38 -5.25 14.91
CA PHE A 86 -0.78 -4.87 14.12
C PHE A 86 -1.75 -4.06 14.99
N PRO A 87 -1.55 -2.74 15.09
CA PRO A 87 -2.26 -1.89 16.05
C PRO A 87 -3.79 -1.89 15.89
N THR A 88 -4.28 -2.06 14.66
CA THR A 88 -5.73 -2.05 14.36
C THR A 88 -6.35 -3.43 14.22
N GLU A 89 -5.60 -4.49 14.57
CA GLU A 89 -6.09 -5.87 14.47
C GLU A 89 -7.39 -6.06 15.26
N GLN A 90 -8.36 -6.69 14.61
CA GLN A 90 -9.64 -7.06 15.22
C GLN A 90 -9.61 -8.56 15.55
N ILE A 91 -9.49 -8.87 16.84
CA ILE A 91 -9.58 -10.25 17.36
C ILE A 91 -11.00 -10.43 17.93
N ASN A 92 -11.99 -10.30 17.06
CA ASN A 92 -13.42 -10.35 17.36
C ASN A 92 -14.22 -10.66 16.07
N GLU A 93 -15.54 -10.64 16.17
CA GLU A 93 -16.48 -10.93 15.08
C GLU A 93 -16.28 -10.04 13.84
N ILE A 94 -15.85 -8.79 14.01
CA ILE A 94 -15.53 -7.88 12.90
C ILE A 94 -14.32 -8.39 12.12
N GLY A 95 -13.28 -8.84 12.81
CA GLY A 95 -12.10 -9.42 12.18
C GLY A 95 -12.44 -10.66 11.35
N ASP A 96 -13.30 -11.53 11.87
CA ASP A 96 -13.78 -12.73 11.16
C ASP A 96 -14.67 -12.37 9.96
N LEU A 97 -15.50 -11.34 10.08
CA LEU A 97 -16.34 -10.83 8.98
C LEU A 97 -15.47 -10.27 7.84
N LEU A 98 -14.52 -9.39 8.15
CA LEU A 98 -13.59 -8.83 7.17
C LEU A 98 -12.78 -9.93 6.47
N GLN A 99 -12.33 -10.93 7.25
CA GLN A 99 -11.55 -12.05 6.72
C GLN A 99 -12.38 -12.91 5.76
N SER A 100 -13.61 -13.24 6.14
CA SER A 100 -14.50 -14.10 5.35
C SER A 100 -14.96 -13.41 4.07
N ARG A 101 -15.57 -12.23 4.16
CA ARG A 101 -16.04 -11.46 2.99
C ARG A 101 -14.90 -11.07 2.06
N GLY A 102 -13.77 -10.65 2.64
CA GLY A 102 -12.59 -10.27 1.88
C GLY A 102 -11.81 -11.43 1.27
N HIS A 103 -12.21 -12.68 1.53
CA HIS A 103 -11.45 -13.89 1.19
C HIS A 103 -9.96 -13.81 1.57
N GLU A 104 -9.69 -13.38 2.81
CA GLU A 104 -8.34 -13.10 3.28
C GLU A 104 -7.64 -14.37 3.79
N TRP A 105 -7.33 -15.25 2.84
CA TRP A 105 -6.62 -16.52 3.04
C TRP A 105 -5.44 -16.63 2.06
N GLY A 106 -4.41 -17.38 2.45
CA GLY A 106 -3.33 -17.77 1.53
C GLY A 106 -3.88 -18.67 0.43
N VAL A 107 -3.66 -18.31 -0.83
CA VAL A 107 -4.20 -19.03 -2.00
C VAL A 107 -3.78 -20.50 -2.03
N THR A 108 -2.53 -20.80 -1.65
CA THR A 108 -1.99 -22.17 -1.65
C THR A 108 -2.14 -22.85 -0.29
N THR A 109 -1.85 -22.13 0.80
CA THR A 109 -1.76 -22.72 2.14
C THR A 109 -3.09 -22.72 2.90
N GLY A 110 -4.08 -21.94 2.44
CA GLY A 110 -5.32 -21.70 3.18
C GLY A 110 -5.13 -20.89 4.47
N ARG A 111 -3.91 -20.42 4.78
CA ARG A 111 -3.63 -19.73 6.04
C ARG A 111 -4.40 -18.41 6.11
N LYS A 112 -5.22 -18.27 7.14
CA LYS A 112 -5.95 -17.03 7.49
C LYS A 112 -5.00 -15.84 7.62
N ARG A 113 -5.34 -14.71 7.00
CA ARG A 113 -4.67 -13.42 7.22
C ARG A 113 -5.35 -12.70 8.38
N ARG A 114 -4.56 -12.04 9.21
CA ARG A 114 -5.05 -11.17 10.28
C ARG A 114 -5.73 -9.97 9.64
N CYS A 115 -6.86 -9.53 10.16
CA CYS A 115 -7.66 -8.42 9.62
C CYS A 115 -7.86 -7.34 10.70
N GLY A 116 -7.94 -6.09 10.27
CA GLY A 116 -8.07 -4.93 11.15
C GLY A 116 -8.61 -3.72 10.41
N TRP A 117 -8.95 -2.67 11.16
CA TRP A 117 -9.43 -1.41 10.58
C TRP A 117 -8.36 -0.73 9.71
N LEU A 118 -8.80 0.14 8.80
CA LEU A 118 -7.89 1.00 8.04
C LEU A 118 -7.06 1.84 8.99
N ASP A 119 -5.77 1.97 8.69
CA ASP A 119 -4.83 2.71 9.51
C ASP A 119 -4.18 3.84 8.71
N LEU A 120 -4.57 5.07 9.04
CA LEU A 120 -4.09 6.27 8.37
C LEU A 120 -2.70 6.69 8.86
N VAL A 121 -2.26 6.25 10.05
CA VAL A 121 -0.91 6.55 10.53
C VAL A 121 0.11 5.84 9.64
N ILE A 122 -0.12 4.55 9.35
CA ILE A 122 0.73 3.80 8.41
C ILE A 122 0.58 4.27 6.97
N LEU A 123 -0.63 4.67 6.54
CA LEU A 123 -0.85 5.14 5.17
C LEU A 123 -0.11 6.47 4.93
N ARG A 124 -0.16 7.39 5.88
CA ARG A 124 0.61 8.64 5.84
C ARG A 124 2.10 8.37 5.79
N HIS A 125 2.59 7.38 6.53
CA HIS A 125 3.99 6.97 6.48
C HIS A 125 4.39 6.40 5.12
N ALA A 126 3.58 5.50 4.56
CA ALA A 126 3.79 4.99 3.21
C ALA A 126 3.80 6.13 2.18
N HIS A 127 2.93 7.14 2.33
CA HIS A 127 2.92 8.31 1.47
C HIS A 127 4.19 9.17 1.64
N MET A 128 4.67 9.40 2.86
CA MET A 128 5.92 10.16 3.09
C MET A 128 7.13 9.54 2.39
N ILE A 129 7.18 8.20 2.30
CA ILE A 129 8.28 7.48 1.65
C ILE A 129 8.13 7.46 0.13
N ASN A 130 6.91 7.23 -0.36
CA ASN A 130 6.67 6.97 -1.78
C ASN A 130 6.25 8.19 -2.59
N GLY A 131 5.77 9.25 -1.94
CA GLY A 131 5.27 10.44 -2.62
C GLY A 131 4.08 10.15 -3.53
N PHE A 132 3.07 9.41 -3.05
CA PHE A 132 1.92 9.02 -3.88
C PHE A 132 1.25 10.24 -4.55
N THR A 133 1.03 10.17 -5.86
CA THR A 133 0.30 11.16 -6.63
C THR A 133 -1.21 10.90 -6.65
N ALA A 134 -1.62 9.65 -6.45
CA ALA A 134 -3.01 9.25 -6.29
C ALA A 134 -3.10 7.92 -5.52
N LEU A 135 -4.31 7.60 -5.03
CA LEU A 135 -4.60 6.36 -4.31
C LEU A 135 -5.65 5.54 -5.06
N ALA A 136 -5.46 4.22 -5.08
CA ALA A 136 -6.46 3.26 -5.51
C ALA A 136 -7.03 2.56 -4.27
N LEU A 137 -8.21 2.99 -3.81
CA LEU A 137 -8.91 2.36 -2.69
C LEU A 137 -9.66 1.12 -3.18
N THR A 138 -9.33 -0.04 -2.63
CA THR A 138 -9.83 -1.34 -3.05
C THR A 138 -10.64 -2.02 -1.95
N LYS A 139 -11.50 -2.97 -2.34
CA LYS A 139 -12.32 -3.78 -1.42
C LYS A 139 -13.26 -2.96 -0.53
N LEU A 140 -13.78 -1.84 -1.05
CA LEU A 140 -14.74 -1.01 -0.32
C LEU A 140 -16.08 -1.75 -0.11
N ASP A 141 -16.45 -2.60 -1.06
CA ASP A 141 -17.62 -3.49 -1.04
C ASP A 141 -17.63 -4.46 0.14
N ILE A 142 -16.50 -4.68 0.81
CA ILE A 142 -16.43 -5.57 1.98
C ILE A 142 -17.07 -4.93 3.23
N LEU A 143 -17.11 -3.61 3.28
CA LEU A 143 -17.55 -2.84 4.44
C LEU A 143 -19.05 -2.48 4.41
N ASP A 144 -19.75 -2.81 3.33
CA ASP A 144 -21.16 -2.48 3.07
C ASP A 144 -22.17 -3.04 4.08
N VAL A 145 -21.80 -4.12 4.79
CA VAL A 145 -22.64 -4.80 5.79
C VAL A 145 -22.43 -4.30 7.22
N LEU A 146 -21.50 -3.38 7.44
CA LEU A 146 -21.16 -2.87 8.77
C LEU A 146 -21.98 -1.62 9.09
N ASP A 147 -22.62 -1.61 10.26
CA ASP A 147 -23.34 -0.42 10.75
C ASP A 147 -22.39 0.76 11.05
N GLU A 148 -21.16 0.44 11.48
CA GLU A 148 -20.13 1.43 11.82
C GLU A 148 -18.76 0.97 11.31
N ILE A 149 -18.02 1.89 10.69
CA ILE A 149 -16.65 1.68 10.23
C ILE A 149 -15.71 2.54 11.08
N LYS A 150 -14.63 1.93 11.59
CA LYS A 150 -13.60 2.64 12.36
C LYS A 150 -12.34 2.79 11.53
N ILE A 151 -11.62 3.89 11.74
CA ILE A 151 -10.37 4.21 11.05
C ILE A 151 -9.38 4.75 12.10
N SER A 152 -8.18 4.20 12.13
CA SER A 152 -7.11 4.67 13.02
C SER A 152 -6.48 5.93 12.45
N VAL A 153 -6.64 7.06 13.15
CA VAL A 153 -6.07 8.37 12.76
C VAL A 153 -4.79 8.72 13.50
N ALA A 154 -4.59 8.13 14.69
CA ALA A 154 -3.48 8.42 15.58
C ALA A 154 -3.17 7.23 16.49
N TYR A 155 -1.94 7.20 17.00
CA TYR A 155 -1.51 6.22 18.00
C TYR A 155 -1.33 6.87 19.36
N LYS A 156 -1.61 6.13 20.43
CA LYS A 156 -1.43 6.60 21.81
C LYS A 156 -0.37 5.78 22.53
N LYS A 157 0.62 6.47 23.11
CA LYS A 157 1.67 5.89 23.96
C LYS A 157 1.63 6.55 25.33
N LYS A 158 1.27 5.80 26.38
CA LYS A 158 1.20 6.20 27.81
C LYS A 158 1.16 7.73 28.07
N LYS A 159 -0.05 8.31 27.98
CA LYS A 159 -0.42 9.75 28.17
C LYS A 159 -0.06 10.73 27.05
N CYS A 160 0.68 10.33 26.01
CA CYS A 160 0.96 11.17 24.84
C CYS A 160 0.28 10.61 23.58
N GLU A 161 -0.31 11.50 22.79
CA GLU A 161 -0.71 11.20 21.42
C GLU A 161 0.51 11.28 20.50
N VAL A 162 0.61 10.33 19.57
CA VAL A 162 1.70 10.22 18.60
C VAL A 162 1.05 10.13 17.22
N LEU A 163 1.35 11.13 16.38
CA LEU A 163 0.84 11.24 15.00
C LEU A 163 1.78 10.58 13.97
N GLU A 164 2.91 10.07 14.42
CA GLU A 164 3.92 9.39 13.62
C GLU A 164 3.91 7.89 13.97
N PRO A 165 4.13 6.99 12.99
CA PRO A 165 4.38 5.60 13.32
C PRO A 165 5.68 5.54 14.12
N PRO A 166 5.67 4.96 15.32
CA PRO A 166 6.88 4.91 16.10
C PRO A 166 7.87 3.93 15.45
N GLY A 167 9.16 4.17 15.63
CA GLY A 167 10.22 3.33 15.06
C GLY A 167 10.09 1.85 15.48
N HIS A 168 10.75 0.97 14.70
CA HIS A 168 10.62 -0.49 14.66
C HIS A 168 10.26 -1.26 15.94
N ARG A 169 10.75 -0.84 17.11
CA ARG A 169 10.60 -1.59 18.37
C ARG A 169 9.42 -1.15 19.24
N GLU A 170 8.76 -0.05 18.91
CA GLU A 170 7.80 0.60 19.82
C GLU A 170 6.32 0.41 19.41
N ILE A 171 6.05 -0.10 18.21
CA ILE A 171 4.68 -0.36 17.71
C ILE A 171 3.95 -1.38 18.61
N LEU A 172 4.68 -2.25 19.30
CA LEU A 172 4.15 -3.30 20.19
C LEU A 172 3.37 -2.78 21.42
N ARG A 173 3.42 -1.49 21.74
CA ARG A 173 2.78 -0.91 22.95
C ARG A 173 1.76 0.18 22.65
N LEU A 174 1.37 0.35 21.40
CA LEU A 174 0.42 1.39 21.01
C LEU A 174 -1.02 0.90 21.14
N ALA A 175 -1.86 1.75 21.71
CA ALA A 175 -3.31 1.64 21.55
C ALA A 175 -3.74 2.55 20.39
N CYS A 176 -4.62 2.03 19.52
CA CYS A 176 -5.27 2.80 18.47
C CYS A 176 -6.30 3.75 19.09
N CYS A 177 -6.33 5.01 18.62
CA CYS A 177 -7.35 5.97 19.03
C CYS A 177 -8.43 6.16 17.95
N LEU A 178 -9.67 5.94 18.42
CA LEU A 178 -10.98 6.43 17.98
C LEU A 178 -11.81 5.68 16.92
N SER A 179 -13.09 5.57 17.29
CA SER A 179 -14.29 5.26 16.51
C SER A 179 -14.87 6.54 15.91
N LEU A 180 -15.33 6.49 14.66
CA LEU A 180 -16.20 7.53 14.11
C LEU A 180 -17.58 7.34 14.73
N SER A 181 -18.14 8.39 15.36
CA SER A 181 -19.52 8.31 15.87
C SER A 181 -20.50 8.18 14.69
N PRO A 182 -21.69 7.55 14.88
CA PRO A 182 -22.71 7.42 13.83
C PRO A 182 -23.17 8.75 13.20
N ASN A 183 -22.84 9.88 13.81
CA ASN A 183 -23.26 11.22 13.38
C ASN A 183 -22.19 11.99 12.59
N GLU A 184 -21.00 11.42 12.36
CA GLU A 184 -20.04 11.96 11.38
C GLU A 184 -20.12 11.14 10.08
N SER A 185 -21.28 11.25 9.43
CA SER A 185 -21.51 10.68 8.11
C SER A 185 -20.67 11.41 7.07
N PHE A 186 -19.48 10.90 6.75
CA PHE A 186 -18.92 11.10 5.42
C PHE A 186 -19.72 10.22 4.46
N ILE A 187 -20.76 10.81 3.87
CA ILE A 187 -21.39 10.23 2.70
C ILE A 187 -20.34 10.28 1.59
N ILE A 188 -19.76 9.13 1.24
CA ILE A 188 -19.00 9.01 -0.01
C ILE A 188 -20.05 9.05 -1.13
N TYR A 189 -20.36 10.25 -1.61
CA TYR A 189 -20.94 10.39 -2.94
C TYR A 189 -19.83 10.11 -3.95
N SER A 190 -19.99 9.08 -4.78
CA SER A 190 -19.27 9.00 -6.04
C SER A 190 -20.27 9.15 -7.19
N GLU A 191 -20.57 10.39 -7.57
CA GLU A 191 -20.76 10.64 -9.00
C GLU A 191 -19.38 10.69 -9.64
N TRP A 192 -19.01 9.61 -10.33
CA TRP A 192 -17.82 9.57 -11.17
C TRP A 192 -18.17 10.20 -12.52
N ASN A 193 -18.15 11.54 -12.59
CA ASN A 193 -18.29 12.23 -13.86
C ASN A 193 -17.00 12.03 -14.67
N SER A 194 -17.18 11.48 -15.88
CA SER A 194 -16.15 11.07 -16.83
C SER A 194 -14.93 11.98 -16.86
N PHE A 195 -13.75 11.43 -16.59
CA PHE A 195 -12.48 12.12 -16.84
C PHE A 195 -12.23 12.23 -18.35
N ASN A 196 -12.41 13.43 -18.90
CA ASN A 196 -11.73 13.86 -20.12
C ASN A 196 -10.29 14.25 -19.75
N ASN A 197 -9.31 13.46 -20.17
CA ASN A 197 -7.90 13.88 -20.12
C ASN A 197 -7.33 13.87 -21.54
N ASN A 198 -7.49 15.00 -22.24
CA ASN A 198 -6.53 15.46 -23.23
C ASN A 198 -5.40 16.16 -22.46
N ASP A 199 -4.36 15.42 -22.10
CA ASP A 199 -3.12 16.06 -21.67
C ASP A 199 -1.91 15.29 -22.22
N SER A 200 -1.21 15.94 -23.13
CA SER A 200 -0.15 15.35 -23.97
C SER A 200 1.26 15.49 -23.37
N SER A 201 1.37 15.74 -22.06
CA SER A 201 2.65 15.90 -21.36
C SER A 201 2.82 14.95 -20.17
N SER A 202 2.21 13.75 -20.22
CA SER A 202 2.32 12.76 -19.14
C SER A 202 3.76 12.22 -19.00
N PRO A 203 4.27 12.06 -17.76
CA PRO A 203 5.59 11.48 -17.51
C PRO A 203 5.68 10.02 -17.98
N VAL A 204 6.91 9.56 -18.24
CA VAL A 204 7.19 8.33 -19.01
C VAL A 204 6.95 7.04 -18.19
N VAL A 205 7.13 7.10 -16.87
CA VAL A 205 7.02 5.94 -15.97
C VAL A 205 5.97 6.18 -14.88
N ARG A 206 5.07 5.22 -14.71
CA ARG A 206 4.09 5.15 -13.62
C ARG A 206 4.41 3.97 -12.72
N ALA A 207 4.35 4.16 -11.40
CA ALA A 207 4.61 3.10 -10.42
C ALA A 207 3.35 2.79 -9.62
N LEU A 208 3.11 1.50 -9.37
CA LEU A 208 2.12 1.00 -8.42
C LEU A 208 2.85 0.46 -7.19
N THR A 209 2.47 0.94 -6.01
CA THR A 209 3.12 0.63 -4.73
C THR A 209 2.10 0.38 -3.63
#